data_AF-A0A2V6F2N4-F1
#
_entry.id   AF-A0A2V6F2N4-F1
#
_cell.length_a   1.000
_cell.length_b   1.000
_cell.length_c   1.000
_cell.angle_alpha   90.00
_cell.angle_beta   90.00
_cell.angle_gamma   90.00
#
_symmetry.space_group_name_H-M   'P 1'
#
loop_
_entity.id
_entity.type
_entity.pdbx_description
1 polymer ?
#
loop_
_entity_poly.entity_id
_entity_poly.type
_entity_poly.pdbx_seq_one_letter_code
_entity_poly.pdbx_strand_id
1 'polypeptide(L)'
;MREPFAIDTKVMIQRPTPAAFRPLVTSATVPMLPLVRDQTRRWNAGWCTYSDGFDENPDIEVFCGGENEKTSRAAACWRQGNLLHFGFEQSPAEMNEAGQRLLLNCIAYVSRFTEERPIAVTPSVFAGPVAYPRAYLDRRLGEAGDVSDAAWLLSERAVERLKGKSREEVKNWYAENRPFLHPGPGMNLEIDEDAHALGSPVDRIEFFEKTIAALRAGDERAQRAARLLARYAPVGADKKEDAMAWEKWFEENRPYLFFSDQGDYRWYVDPLAKRRGVPTKELRGLARASRP
;
A
#
# COMPACT_ATOMS: atom_id res chain seq x y z
N MET A 1 -28.42 1.07 -10.85
CA MET A 1 -28.37 -0.28 -11.45
C MET A 1 -28.84 -1.25 -10.36
N ARG A 2 -29.80 -2.14 -10.65
CA ARG A 2 -30.34 -3.07 -9.63
C ARG A 2 -29.46 -4.32 -9.45
N GLU A 3 -28.76 -4.75 -10.49
CA GLU A 3 -27.85 -5.90 -10.48
C GLU A 3 -26.65 -5.68 -11.43
N PRO A 4 -25.44 -6.21 -11.15
CA PRO A 4 -24.30 -6.10 -12.05
C PRO A 4 -24.57 -6.72 -13.43
N PHE A 5 -23.99 -6.15 -14.49
CA PHE A 5 -23.99 -6.79 -15.79
C PHE A 5 -23.19 -8.09 -15.74
N ALA A 6 -23.78 -9.18 -16.23
CA ALA A 6 -23.08 -10.45 -16.33
C ALA A 6 -21.90 -10.37 -17.32
N ILE A 7 -20.74 -10.82 -16.87
CA ILE A 7 -19.54 -10.99 -17.69
C ILE A 7 -19.27 -12.49 -17.79
N ASP A 8 -19.30 -13.04 -19.00
CA ASP A 8 -19.00 -14.45 -19.21
C ASP A 8 -17.48 -14.68 -19.09
N THR A 9 -17.06 -15.31 -18.00
CA THR A 9 -15.64 -15.65 -17.77
C THR A 9 -15.22 -16.93 -18.48
N LYS A 10 -16.15 -17.66 -19.12
CA LYS A 10 -15.84 -18.87 -19.88
C LYS A 10 -15.24 -18.58 -21.26
N VAL A 11 -15.38 -17.36 -21.77
CA VAL A 11 -14.80 -16.92 -23.06
C VAL A 11 -13.36 -16.40 -22.93
N MET A 12 -12.69 -16.67 -21.81
CA MET A 12 -11.27 -16.36 -21.66
C MET A 12 -10.43 -17.10 -22.70
N ILE A 13 -9.41 -16.42 -23.22
CA ILE A 13 -8.44 -16.98 -24.16
C ILE A 13 -7.12 -17.29 -23.46
N GLN A 14 -6.35 -18.22 -24.01
CA GLN A 14 -4.99 -18.50 -23.54
C GLN A 14 -4.00 -17.55 -24.21
N ARG A 15 -3.28 -16.75 -23.43
CA ARG A 15 -2.21 -15.87 -23.90
C ARG A 15 -0.85 -16.42 -23.44
N PRO A 16 0.23 -16.29 -24.23
CA PRO A 16 1.58 -16.50 -23.73
C PRO A 16 1.79 -15.65 -22.48
N THR A 17 2.37 -16.24 -21.43
CA THR A 17 2.64 -15.53 -20.18
C THR A 17 3.59 -14.36 -20.46
N PRO A 18 3.20 -13.11 -20.17
CA PRO A 18 4.07 -11.95 -20.34
C PRO A 18 5.39 -12.13 -19.59
N ALA A 19 6.51 -11.70 -20.19
CA ALA A 19 7.82 -11.83 -19.56
C ALA A 19 7.86 -11.18 -18.17
N ALA A 20 7.20 -10.03 -18.01
CA ALA A 20 7.08 -9.29 -16.76
C ALA A 20 6.33 -10.05 -15.64
N PHE A 21 5.56 -11.09 -15.97
CA PHE A 21 4.84 -11.88 -14.97
C PHE A 21 5.74 -12.94 -14.34
N ARG A 22 6.92 -13.19 -14.92
CA ARG A 22 7.92 -14.07 -14.32
C ARG A 22 8.71 -13.30 -13.26
N PRO A 23 9.06 -13.94 -12.13
CA PRO A 23 8.92 -15.37 -11.84
C PRO A 23 7.56 -15.77 -11.21
N LEU A 24 6.68 -14.81 -10.91
CA LEU A 24 5.44 -15.05 -10.15
C LEU A 24 4.47 -16.01 -10.86
N VAL A 25 4.47 -16.03 -12.19
CA VAL A 25 3.69 -16.96 -13.01
C VAL A 25 4.64 -17.88 -13.77
N THR A 26 4.55 -19.18 -13.49
CA THR A 26 5.42 -20.21 -14.06
C THR A 26 4.81 -20.94 -15.24
N SER A 27 3.49 -20.85 -15.43
CA SER A 27 2.81 -21.44 -16.59
C SER A 27 3.26 -20.77 -17.89
N ALA A 28 3.28 -21.54 -18.98
CA ALA A 28 3.59 -21.02 -20.31
C ALA A 28 2.52 -20.07 -20.85
N THR A 29 1.26 -20.31 -20.47
CA THR A 29 0.11 -19.45 -20.82
C THR A 29 -0.68 -19.04 -19.59
N VAL A 30 -1.43 -17.95 -19.73
CA VAL A 30 -2.39 -17.44 -18.76
C VAL A 30 -3.74 -17.21 -19.42
N PRO A 31 -4.85 -17.59 -18.76
CA PRO A 31 -6.19 -17.24 -19.23
C PRO A 31 -6.41 -15.73 -19.06
N MET A 32 -6.89 -15.08 -20.11
CA MET A 32 -7.21 -13.65 -20.10
C MET A 32 -8.58 -13.42 -20.73
N LEU A 33 -9.39 -12.56 -20.12
CA LEU A 33 -10.66 -12.14 -20.69
C LEU A 33 -10.41 -11.03 -21.73
N PRO A 34 -10.74 -11.24 -23.02
CA PRO A 34 -10.63 -10.17 -24.02
C PRO A 34 -11.56 -9.02 -23.67
N LEU A 35 -11.04 -7.80 -23.64
CA LEU A 35 -11.84 -6.58 -23.47
C LEU A 35 -12.03 -5.79 -24.78
N VAL A 36 -11.40 -6.24 -25.86
CA VAL A 36 -11.44 -5.64 -27.20
C VAL A 36 -11.89 -6.67 -28.23
N ARG A 37 -12.39 -6.19 -29.37
CA ARG A 37 -12.83 -7.07 -30.47
C ARG A 37 -11.65 -7.68 -31.23
N ASP A 38 -10.72 -6.83 -31.65
CA ASP A 38 -9.50 -7.24 -32.36
C ASP A 38 -8.35 -7.40 -31.35
N GLN A 39 -8.03 -8.64 -31.02
CA GLN A 39 -6.98 -8.97 -30.05
C GLN A 39 -5.58 -9.05 -30.69
N THR A 40 -5.51 -8.96 -32.03
CA THR A 40 -4.27 -8.99 -32.80
C THR A 40 -3.69 -7.60 -33.01
N ARG A 41 -4.54 -6.57 -32.94
CA ARG A 41 -4.14 -5.16 -32.99
C ARG A 41 -3.27 -4.79 -31.79
N ARG A 42 -2.22 -4.00 -32.05
CA ARG A 42 -1.45 -3.32 -31.02
C ARG A 42 -2.22 -2.09 -30.51
N TRP A 43 -2.90 -2.24 -29.39
CA TRP A 43 -3.64 -1.17 -28.74
C TRP A 43 -2.71 -0.24 -27.94
N ASN A 44 -3.17 0.99 -27.70
CA ASN A 44 -2.48 1.91 -26.80
C ASN A 44 -2.48 1.33 -25.37
N ALA A 45 -1.34 1.41 -24.71
CA ALA A 45 -1.19 0.98 -23.33
C ALA A 45 -1.81 2.01 -22.38
N GLY A 46 -2.56 1.53 -21.39
CA GLY A 46 -3.04 2.35 -20.29
C GLY A 46 -2.16 2.24 -19.05
N TRP A 47 -2.74 2.46 -17.87
CA TRP A 47 -2.03 2.56 -16.60
C TRP A 47 -2.35 1.40 -15.65
N CYS A 48 -1.33 0.83 -15.02
CA CYS A 48 -1.50 -0.11 -13.92
C CYS A 48 -0.68 0.31 -12.70
N THR A 49 -1.15 -0.10 -11.53
CA THR A 49 -0.53 0.20 -10.23
C THR A 49 0.04 -1.08 -9.64
N TYR A 50 1.29 -1.03 -9.17
CA TYR A 50 1.87 -2.13 -8.41
C TYR A 50 1.18 -2.28 -7.06
N SER A 51 0.82 -3.50 -6.64
CA SER A 51 0.16 -3.74 -5.35
C SER A 51 1.00 -3.24 -4.18
N ASP A 52 2.31 -3.57 -4.14
CA ASP A 52 3.37 -3.07 -3.25
C ASP A 52 2.94 -2.45 -1.89
N GLY A 53 1.97 -3.08 -1.20
CA GLY A 53 1.41 -2.69 0.08
C GLY A 53 0.27 -1.65 0.05
N PHE A 54 -0.02 -0.99 -1.08
CA PHE A 54 -1.16 -0.04 -1.12
C PHE A 54 -2.51 -0.76 -0.99
N ASP A 55 -2.58 -2.01 -1.46
CA ASP A 55 -3.76 -2.88 -1.37
C ASP A 55 -4.08 -3.34 0.06
N GLU A 56 -3.20 -3.07 1.02
CA GLU A 56 -3.43 -3.29 2.45
C GLU A 56 -4.25 -2.17 3.11
N ASN A 57 -4.30 -0.99 2.48
CA ASN A 57 -5.09 0.14 2.97
C ASN A 57 -6.59 -0.23 3.01
N PRO A 58 -7.31 0.11 4.08
CA PRO A 58 -8.68 -0.38 4.30
C PRO A 58 -9.70 0.16 3.30
N ASP A 59 -9.41 1.31 2.72
CA ASP A 59 -10.20 2.01 1.70
C ASP A 59 -9.88 1.57 0.27
N ILE A 60 -8.91 0.68 0.08
CA ILE A 60 -8.54 0.13 -1.22
C ILE A 60 -9.26 -1.20 -1.48
N GLU A 61 -9.67 -1.39 -2.73
CA GLU A 61 -10.13 -2.68 -3.22
C GLU A 61 -9.68 -2.88 -4.67
N VAL A 62 -8.92 -3.95 -4.91
CA VAL A 62 -8.45 -4.33 -6.25
C VAL A 62 -9.47 -5.26 -6.89
N PHE A 63 -9.95 -4.91 -8.08
CA PHE A 63 -10.92 -5.72 -8.83
C PHE A 63 -10.22 -6.68 -9.78
N CYS A 64 -9.30 -6.18 -10.60
CA CYS A 64 -8.54 -7.00 -11.55
C CYS A 64 -7.26 -6.32 -12.05
N GLY A 65 -6.35 -7.15 -12.55
CA GLY A 65 -5.21 -6.72 -13.37
C GLY A 65 -5.55 -6.71 -14.87
N GLY A 66 -4.51 -6.79 -15.69
CA GLY A 66 -4.58 -6.93 -17.15
C GLY A 66 -3.22 -7.34 -17.72
N GLU A 67 -3.14 -7.56 -19.04
CA GLU A 67 -1.86 -7.76 -19.72
C GLU A 67 -0.99 -6.49 -19.58
N ASN A 68 0.18 -6.59 -18.94
CA ASN A 68 1.00 -5.43 -18.60
C ASN A 68 2.51 -5.75 -18.53
N GLU A 69 3.35 -4.71 -18.52
CA GLU A 69 4.81 -4.80 -18.48
C GLU A 69 5.40 -4.74 -17.04
N LYS A 70 4.56 -4.84 -16.01
CA LYS A 70 4.95 -4.68 -14.61
C LYS A 70 5.04 -6.03 -13.90
N THR A 71 3.92 -6.59 -13.49
CA THR A 71 3.82 -7.94 -12.88
C THR A 71 2.40 -8.49 -13.01
N SER A 72 2.22 -9.77 -12.72
CA SER A 72 0.89 -10.40 -12.63
C SER A 72 0.04 -9.86 -11.48
N ARG A 73 0.64 -9.16 -10.51
CA ARG A 73 -0.05 -8.57 -9.35
C ARG A 73 -0.42 -7.10 -9.57
N ALA A 74 0.03 -6.48 -10.67
CA ALA A 74 -0.31 -5.11 -10.97
C ALA A 74 -1.82 -4.98 -11.26
N ALA A 75 -2.45 -3.99 -10.64
CA ALA A 75 -3.87 -3.72 -10.73
C ALA A 75 -4.17 -2.74 -11.87
N ALA A 76 -5.13 -3.10 -12.72
CA ALA A 76 -5.66 -2.22 -13.76
C ALA A 76 -7.00 -1.59 -13.34
N CYS A 77 -7.80 -2.29 -12.55
CA CYS A 77 -9.06 -1.78 -12.00
C CYS A 77 -9.06 -1.92 -10.47
N TRP A 78 -9.22 -0.81 -9.78
CA TRP A 78 -9.28 -0.75 -8.31
C TRP A 78 -9.97 0.54 -7.87
N ARG A 79 -10.37 0.62 -6.60
CA ARG A 79 -10.88 1.85 -6.00
C ARG A 79 -10.08 2.27 -4.79
N GLN A 80 -10.12 3.56 -4.47
CA GLN A 80 -9.77 4.12 -3.17
C GLN A 80 -10.90 4.96 -2.63
N GLY A 81 -11.57 4.49 -1.58
CA GLY A 81 -12.82 5.05 -1.12
C GLY A 81 -13.83 5.11 -2.26
N ASN A 82 -14.18 6.33 -2.68
CA ASN A 82 -15.12 6.61 -3.76
C ASN A 82 -14.45 6.94 -5.11
N LEU A 83 -13.13 6.82 -5.23
CA LEU A 83 -12.40 7.06 -6.47
C LEU A 83 -12.16 5.73 -7.20
N LEU A 84 -12.44 5.70 -8.49
CA LEU A 84 -12.17 4.56 -9.37
C LEU A 84 -10.90 4.82 -10.18
N HIS A 85 -9.96 3.88 -10.13
CA HIS A 85 -8.93 3.75 -11.17
C HIS A 85 -9.39 2.71 -12.17
N PHE A 86 -9.56 3.13 -13.43
CA PHE A 86 -9.85 2.25 -14.55
C PHE A 86 -8.74 2.43 -15.59
N GLY A 87 -7.78 1.53 -15.57
CA GLY A 87 -6.48 1.66 -16.22
C GLY A 87 -6.43 1.27 -17.69
N PHE A 88 -7.53 0.80 -18.28
CA PHE A 88 -7.57 0.47 -19.70
C PHE A 88 -7.79 1.73 -20.54
N GLU A 89 -6.91 1.96 -21.50
CA GLU A 89 -6.92 3.16 -22.37
C GLU A 89 -8.03 3.16 -23.42
N GLN A 90 -8.54 1.97 -23.78
CA GLN A 90 -9.52 1.83 -24.85
C GLN A 90 -10.82 2.55 -24.52
N SER A 91 -11.32 3.34 -25.47
CA SER A 91 -12.64 3.95 -25.34
C SER A 91 -13.75 2.89 -25.34
N PRO A 92 -14.95 3.19 -24.82
CA PRO A 92 -16.06 2.25 -24.86
C PRO A 92 -16.38 1.73 -26.28
N ALA A 93 -16.16 2.53 -27.32
CA ALA A 93 -16.39 2.12 -28.71
C ALA A 93 -15.35 1.11 -29.23
N GLU A 94 -14.14 1.12 -28.67
CA GLU A 94 -13.05 0.21 -29.00
C GLU A 94 -13.12 -1.10 -28.19
N MET A 95 -13.78 -1.06 -27.04
CA MET A 95 -14.05 -2.24 -26.23
C MET A 95 -15.09 -3.16 -26.87
N ASN A 96 -14.97 -4.45 -26.57
CA ASN A 96 -16.05 -5.39 -26.79
C ASN A 96 -17.11 -5.28 -25.68
N GLU A 97 -18.15 -6.11 -25.75
CA GLU A 97 -19.25 -6.10 -24.78
C GLU A 97 -18.77 -6.40 -23.34
N ALA A 98 -17.81 -7.31 -23.15
CA ALA A 98 -17.25 -7.62 -21.83
C ALA A 98 -16.48 -6.42 -21.25
N GLY A 99 -15.68 -5.72 -22.06
CA GLY A 99 -14.98 -4.49 -21.66
C GLY A 99 -15.94 -3.37 -21.26
N GLN A 100 -16.98 -3.13 -22.07
CA GLN A 100 -18.01 -2.14 -21.76
C GLN A 100 -18.75 -2.46 -20.45
N ARG A 101 -19.12 -3.74 -20.25
CA ARG A 101 -19.79 -4.20 -19.02
C ARG A 101 -18.89 -4.10 -17.81
N LEU A 102 -17.60 -4.41 -17.95
CA LEU A 102 -16.62 -4.26 -16.87
C LEU A 102 -16.55 -2.79 -16.41
N LEU A 103 -16.40 -1.84 -17.35
CA LEU A 103 -16.39 -0.42 -17.04
C LEU A 103 -17.66 0.02 -16.31
N LEU A 104 -18.83 -0.36 -16.82
CA LEU A 104 -20.11 0.01 -16.20
C LEU A 104 -20.29 -0.62 -14.81
N ASN A 105 -19.86 -1.87 -14.62
CA ASN A 105 -19.88 -2.54 -13.33
C ASN A 105 -18.97 -1.85 -12.33
N CYS A 106 -17.75 -1.45 -12.73
CA CYS A 106 -16.84 -0.70 -11.87
C CYS A 106 -17.45 0.64 -11.44
N ILE A 107 -18.02 1.41 -12.37
CA ILE A 107 -18.68 2.70 -12.08
C ILE A 107 -19.86 2.48 -11.13
N ALA A 108 -20.74 1.53 -11.44
CA ALA A 108 -21.93 1.25 -10.64
C ALA A 108 -21.55 0.79 -9.22
N TYR A 109 -20.53 -0.07 -9.10
CA TYR A 109 -20.01 -0.55 -7.83
C TYR A 109 -19.46 0.61 -6.98
N VAL A 110 -18.54 1.41 -7.53
CA VAL A 110 -17.91 2.53 -6.81
C VAL A 110 -18.92 3.61 -6.43
N SER A 111 -20.00 3.80 -7.21
CA SER A 111 -21.08 4.76 -6.89
C SER A 111 -21.81 4.47 -5.58
N ARG A 112 -21.65 3.27 -5.00
CA ARG A 112 -22.23 2.87 -3.72
C ARG A 112 -21.47 3.40 -2.50
N PHE A 113 -20.27 3.92 -2.67
CA PHE A 113 -19.37 4.37 -1.61
C PHE A 113 -19.44 5.89 -1.44
N THR A 114 -20.61 6.45 -1.13
CA THR A 114 -20.80 7.91 -1.12
C THR A 114 -20.18 8.62 0.07
N GLU A 115 -19.98 7.89 1.18
CA GLU A 115 -19.43 8.41 2.44
C GLU A 115 -17.93 8.15 2.60
N GLU A 116 -17.38 7.25 1.79
CA GLU A 116 -16.00 6.83 1.89
C GLU A 116 -15.08 7.78 1.13
N ARG A 117 -13.89 8.04 1.68
CA ARG A 117 -12.89 8.93 1.09
C ARG A 117 -11.50 8.28 1.21
N PRO A 118 -10.56 8.63 0.30
CA PRO A 118 -9.16 8.26 0.47
C PRO A 118 -8.63 8.62 1.85
N ILE A 119 -7.96 7.67 2.52
CA ILE A 119 -7.40 7.86 3.86
C ILE A 119 -5.88 8.05 3.79
N ALA A 120 -5.16 7.03 3.29
CA ALA A 120 -3.72 7.09 3.08
C ALA A 120 -3.44 7.62 1.67
N VAL A 121 -2.91 8.84 1.58
CA VAL A 121 -2.65 9.54 0.31
C VAL A 121 -1.20 9.97 0.27
N THR A 122 -0.49 9.58 -0.80
CA THR A 122 0.85 10.05 -1.12
C THR A 122 0.76 11.29 -2.01
N PRO A 123 1.59 12.33 -1.79
CA PRO A 123 1.74 13.40 -2.75
C PRO A 123 2.12 12.88 -4.14
N SER A 124 1.77 13.63 -5.19
CA SER A 124 2.20 13.30 -6.55
C SER A 124 3.72 13.40 -6.67
N VAL A 125 4.35 12.49 -7.42
CA VAL A 125 5.75 12.60 -7.83
C VAL A 125 6.06 13.90 -8.59
N PHE A 126 5.05 14.54 -9.17
CA PHE A 126 5.18 15.84 -9.83
C PHE A 126 5.18 17.01 -8.84
N ALA A 127 4.78 16.80 -7.59
CA ALA A 127 4.81 17.80 -6.52
C ALA A 127 6.15 17.81 -5.76
N GLY A 128 7.00 16.79 -5.97
CA GLY A 128 8.31 16.67 -5.33
C GLY A 128 8.72 15.23 -5.10
N PRO A 129 9.88 15.01 -4.46
CA PRO A 129 10.32 13.67 -4.06
C PRO A 129 9.30 13.00 -3.15
N VAL A 130 9.04 11.70 -3.40
CA VAL A 130 8.18 10.86 -2.57
C VAL A 130 8.97 9.66 -2.09
N ALA A 131 8.62 9.14 -0.93
CA ALA A 131 9.21 7.93 -0.42
C ALA A 131 8.59 6.71 -1.12
N TYR A 132 9.40 5.69 -1.33
CA TYR A 132 8.95 4.41 -1.84
C TYR A 132 8.64 3.48 -0.68
N PRO A 133 7.61 2.62 -0.77
CA PRO A 133 7.27 1.70 0.31
C PRO A 133 8.33 0.61 0.49
N ARG A 134 8.44 0.05 1.70
CA ARG A 134 9.44 -1.00 2.02
C ARG A 134 9.24 -2.28 1.19
N ALA A 135 8.04 -2.50 0.64
CA ALA A 135 7.77 -3.58 -0.30
C ALA A 135 8.75 -3.60 -1.51
N TYR A 136 9.26 -2.44 -1.94
CA TYR A 136 10.28 -2.37 -2.99
C TYR A 136 11.62 -2.98 -2.55
N LEU A 137 11.94 -2.90 -1.26
CA LEU A 137 13.16 -3.46 -0.70
C LEU A 137 13.01 -4.95 -0.36
N ASP A 138 11.79 -5.45 -0.13
CA ASP A 138 11.55 -6.86 0.21
C ASP A 138 12.12 -7.81 -0.83
N ARG A 139 11.83 -7.57 -2.11
CA ARG A 139 12.40 -8.37 -3.21
C ARG A 139 13.92 -8.18 -3.33
N ARG A 140 14.41 -6.95 -3.20
CA ARG A 140 15.79 -6.59 -3.54
C ARG A 140 16.77 -6.99 -2.45
N LEU A 141 16.50 -6.56 -1.22
CA LEU A 141 17.33 -6.85 -0.07
C LEU A 141 16.90 -8.14 0.63
N GLY A 142 15.59 -8.34 0.84
CA GLY A 142 15.08 -9.50 1.58
C GLY A 142 15.20 -10.82 0.82
N GLU A 143 14.79 -10.86 -0.46
CA GLU A 143 14.83 -12.09 -1.25
C GLU A 143 16.16 -12.27 -2.00
N ALA A 144 16.65 -11.21 -2.68
CA ALA A 144 17.85 -11.30 -3.50
C ALA A 144 19.15 -11.01 -2.74
N GLY A 145 19.10 -10.28 -1.63
CA GLY A 145 20.30 -9.82 -0.91
C GLY A 145 21.16 -8.87 -1.74
N ASP A 146 20.57 -8.11 -2.66
CA ASP A 146 21.26 -7.31 -3.66
C ASP A 146 21.15 -5.81 -3.37
N VAL A 147 22.22 -5.25 -2.81
CA VAL A 147 22.32 -3.82 -2.48
C VAL A 147 22.33 -2.96 -3.74
N SER A 148 22.90 -3.46 -4.85
CA SER A 148 23.04 -2.67 -6.07
C SER A 148 21.69 -2.36 -6.72
N ASP A 149 20.76 -3.31 -6.71
CA ASP A 149 19.37 -3.10 -7.19
C ASP A 149 18.57 -2.18 -6.23
N ALA A 150 19.00 -2.03 -4.98
CA ALA A 150 18.33 -1.25 -3.95
C ALA A 150 18.98 0.11 -3.64
N ALA A 151 20.17 0.41 -4.14
CA ALA A 151 20.98 1.55 -3.68
C ALA A 151 20.27 2.90 -3.84
N TRP A 152 19.48 3.07 -4.91
CA TRP A 152 18.72 4.29 -5.19
C TRP A 152 17.52 4.50 -4.24
N LEU A 153 17.13 3.48 -3.47
CA LEU A 153 16.04 3.54 -2.48
C LEU A 153 16.55 3.80 -1.05
N LEU A 154 17.84 3.62 -0.80
CA LEU A 154 18.46 3.70 0.52
C LEU A 154 19.24 5.00 0.70
N SER A 155 19.38 5.48 1.93
CA SER A 155 20.29 6.60 2.21
C SER A 155 21.75 6.19 2.00
N GLU A 156 22.62 7.17 1.70
CA GLU A 156 24.06 6.93 1.52
C GLU A 156 24.68 6.17 2.71
N ARG A 157 24.25 6.51 3.93
CA ARG A 157 24.69 5.85 5.16
C ARG A 157 24.28 4.38 5.20
N ALA A 158 23.07 4.05 4.76
CA ALA A 158 22.60 2.67 4.69
C ALA A 158 23.35 1.87 3.61
N VAL A 159 23.59 2.48 2.44
CA VAL A 159 24.37 1.87 1.36
C VAL A 159 25.80 1.57 1.81
N GLU A 160 26.49 2.52 2.46
CA GLU A 160 27.87 2.31 2.92
C GLU A 160 27.94 1.24 4.01
N ARG A 161 26.94 1.14 4.90
CA ARG A 161 26.85 0.06 5.91
C ARG A 161 26.74 -1.33 5.27
N LEU A 162 26.13 -1.43 4.09
CA LEU A 162 25.90 -2.69 3.39
C LEU A 162 27.00 -3.04 2.38
N LYS A 163 27.92 -2.10 2.10
CA LYS A 163 28.98 -2.28 1.13
C LYS A 163 29.92 -3.41 1.51
N GLY A 164 30.23 -4.26 0.53
CA GLY A 164 31.13 -5.40 0.72
C GLY A 164 30.53 -6.58 1.50
N LYS A 165 29.28 -6.48 1.97
CA LYS A 165 28.56 -7.61 2.60
C LYS A 165 28.17 -8.65 1.57
N SER A 166 28.15 -9.91 1.99
CA SER A 166 27.56 -11.01 1.22
C SER A 166 26.04 -10.85 1.12
N ARG A 167 25.43 -11.53 0.13
CA ARG A 167 23.96 -11.54 -0.04
C ARG A 167 23.24 -11.97 1.24
N GLU A 168 23.79 -12.95 1.96
CA GLU A 168 23.17 -13.44 3.21
C GLU A 168 23.24 -12.43 4.34
N GLU A 169 24.39 -11.75 4.50
CA GLU A 169 24.52 -10.67 5.48
C GLU A 169 23.58 -9.49 5.17
N VAL A 170 23.36 -9.19 3.88
CA VAL A 170 22.40 -8.15 3.46
C VAL A 170 20.97 -8.56 3.82
N LYS A 171 20.59 -9.82 3.56
CA LYS A 171 19.26 -10.34 3.93
C LYS A 171 19.02 -10.28 5.43
N ASN A 172 20.00 -10.72 6.22
CA ASN A 172 19.91 -10.70 7.68
C ASN A 172 19.80 -9.27 8.20
N TRP A 173 20.65 -8.37 7.73
CA TRP A 173 20.55 -6.95 8.07
C TRP A 173 19.18 -6.39 7.72
N TYR A 174 18.66 -6.69 6.53
CA TYR A 174 17.36 -6.20 6.11
C TYR A 174 16.23 -6.76 6.99
N ALA A 175 16.22 -8.07 7.27
CA ALA A 175 15.22 -8.69 8.13
C ALA A 175 15.18 -8.06 9.54
N GLU A 176 16.35 -7.76 10.11
CA GLU A 176 16.48 -7.10 11.41
C GLU A 176 16.03 -5.63 11.38
N ASN A 177 16.34 -4.91 10.31
CA ASN A 177 16.19 -3.45 10.27
C ASN A 177 14.93 -2.95 9.55
N ARG A 178 14.30 -3.78 8.72
CA ARG A 178 13.07 -3.45 7.96
C ARG A 178 11.97 -2.79 8.82
N PRO A 179 11.68 -3.25 10.05
CA PRO A 179 10.65 -2.63 10.88
C PRO A 179 10.96 -1.20 11.34
N PHE A 180 12.19 -0.73 11.15
CA PHE A 180 12.67 0.58 11.55
C PHE A 180 13.05 1.47 10.36
N LEU A 181 12.92 0.97 9.12
CA LEU A 181 13.19 1.76 7.93
C LEU A 181 12.11 2.83 7.72
N HIS A 182 12.54 4.07 7.48
CA HIS A 182 11.67 5.20 7.23
C HIS A 182 12.31 6.19 6.23
N PRO A 183 11.52 7.11 5.66
CA PRO A 183 12.05 8.15 4.78
C PRO A 183 12.87 9.17 5.58
N GLY A 184 14.13 9.35 5.19
CA GLY A 184 14.98 10.44 5.64
C GLY A 184 14.64 11.77 4.94
N PRO A 185 15.43 12.84 5.16
CA PRO A 185 15.19 14.16 4.57
C PRO A 185 15.15 14.18 3.02
N GLY A 186 15.85 13.25 2.37
CA GLY A 186 15.86 13.07 0.91
C GLY A 186 14.83 12.07 0.38
N MET A 187 13.91 11.58 1.21
CA MET A 187 12.94 10.50 0.92
C MET A 187 13.54 9.11 0.66
N ASN A 188 14.87 8.98 0.60
CA ASN A 188 15.54 7.69 0.67
C ASN A 188 15.36 7.05 2.05
N LEU A 189 15.27 5.73 2.09
CA LEU A 189 15.01 4.98 3.30
C LEU A 189 16.27 4.81 4.14
N GLU A 190 16.14 5.08 5.44
CA GLU A 190 17.18 4.91 6.45
C GLU A 190 16.61 4.31 7.74
N ILE A 191 17.48 3.89 8.65
CA ILE A 191 17.04 3.38 9.96
C ILE A 191 16.64 4.57 10.84
N ASP A 192 15.42 4.52 11.37
CA ASP A 192 14.97 5.45 12.39
C ASP A 192 15.68 5.11 13.70
N GLU A 193 16.73 5.87 14.03
CA GLU A 193 17.55 5.62 15.21
C GLU A 193 16.74 5.76 16.51
N ASP A 194 15.66 6.55 16.54
CA ASP A 194 14.77 6.64 17.71
C ASP A 194 13.94 5.36 17.85
N ALA A 195 13.33 4.88 16.76
CA ALA A 195 12.52 3.66 16.77
C ALA A 195 13.39 2.44 17.07
N HIS A 196 14.58 2.37 16.47
CA HIS A 196 15.55 1.31 16.69
C HIS A 196 16.07 1.30 18.14
N ALA A 197 16.42 2.46 18.71
CA ALA A 197 16.88 2.55 20.11
C ALA A 197 15.79 2.16 21.13
N LEU A 198 14.52 2.43 20.83
CA LEU A 198 13.39 1.97 21.66
C LEU A 198 12.98 0.52 21.36
N GLY A 199 13.58 -0.13 20.35
CA GLY A 199 13.16 -1.44 19.88
C GLY A 199 11.68 -1.48 19.48
N SER A 200 11.17 -0.39 18.92
CA SER A 200 9.74 -0.19 18.61
C SER A 200 9.51 -0.19 17.10
N PRO A 201 9.13 -1.34 16.50
CA PRO A 201 8.71 -1.40 15.10
C PRO A 201 7.66 -0.34 14.79
N VAL A 202 7.84 0.40 13.70
CA VAL A 202 6.99 1.57 13.42
C VAL A 202 5.62 1.20 12.86
N ASP A 203 5.48 -0.01 12.33
CA ASP A 203 4.32 -0.52 11.60
C ASP A 203 3.51 -1.57 12.37
N ARG A 204 3.82 -1.79 13.65
CA ARG A 204 3.13 -2.75 14.53
C ARG A 204 2.39 -2.02 15.64
N ILE A 205 1.25 -2.54 16.08
CA ILE A 205 0.38 -1.85 17.04
C ILE A 205 1.10 -1.60 18.38
N GLU A 206 2.06 -2.46 18.71
CA GLU A 206 2.99 -2.38 19.83
C GLU A 206 3.84 -1.09 19.80
N PHE A 207 3.91 -0.39 18.67
CA PHE A 207 4.48 0.95 18.54
C PHE A 207 3.91 1.89 19.61
N PHE A 208 2.58 1.93 19.76
CA PHE A 208 1.93 2.80 20.73
C PHE A 208 2.20 2.35 22.15
N GLU A 209 2.14 1.04 22.42
CA GLU A 209 2.40 0.49 23.76
C GLU A 209 3.83 0.84 24.22
N LYS A 210 4.83 0.67 23.34
CA LYS A 210 6.24 0.97 23.64
C LYS A 210 6.51 2.46 23.79
N THR A 211 5.97 3.29 22.89
CA THR A 211 6.18 4.75 22.96
C THR A 211 5.45 5.39 24.14
N ILE A 212 4.24 4.95 24.47
CA ILE A 212 3.51 5.41 25.66
C ILE A 212 4.25 5.01 26.94
N ALA A 213 4.74 3.77 27.02
CA ALA A 213 5.57 3.34 28.16
C ALA A 213 6.85 4.17 28.28
N ALA A 214 7.52 4.48 27.16
CA ALA A 214 8.71 5.33 27.14
C ALA A 214 8.41 6.79 27.54
N LEU A 215 7.27 7.35 27.16
CA LEU A 215 6.85 8.70 27.60
C LEU A 215 6.76 8.80 29.13
N ARG A 216 6.24 7.75 29.81
CA ARG A 216 6.12 7.73 31.27
C ARG A 216 7.46 7.73 32.00
N ALA A 217 8.55 7.29 31.36
CA ALA A 217 9.86 7.21 31.97
C ALA A 217 10.47 8.59 32.28
N GLY A 218 10.06 9.64 31.55
CA GLY A 218 10.49 11.03 31.80
C GLY A 218 11.96 11.32 31.52
N ASP A 219 12.67 10.44 30.81
CA ASP A 219 14.09 10.53 30.47
C ASP A 219 14.32 10.77 28.95
N GLU A 220 15.52 10.48 28.44
CA GLU A 220 15.81 10.55 27.01
C GLU A 220 14.85 9.69 26.16
N ARG A 221 14.36 8.56 26.68
CA ARG A 221 13.40 7.69 25.99
C ARG A 221 12.06 8.40 25.79
N ALA A 222 11.64 9.24 26.74
CA ALA A 222 10.44 10.04 26.58
C ALA A 222 10.57 11.04 25.43
N GLN A 223 11.74 11.66 25.28
CA GLN A 223 12.00 12.57 24.15
C GLN A 223 11.98 11.83 22.80
N ARG A 224 12.56 10.62 22.74
CA ARG A 224 12.49 9.75 21.55
C ARG A 224 11.05 9.38 21.22
N ALA A 225 10.29 8.95 22.23
CA ALA A 225 8.90 8.57 22.06
C ALA A 225 8.03 9.73 21.56
N ALA A 226 8.21 10.94 22.10
CA ALA A 226 7.50 12.13 21.64
C ALA A 226 7.78 12.44 20.15
N ARG A 227 9.06 12.36 19.72
CA ARG A 227 9.43 12.53 18.30
C ARG A 227 8.81 11.47 17.41
N LEU A 228 8.84 10.21 17.83
CA LEU A 228 8.24 9.09 17.10
C LEU A 228 6.73 9.26 16.94
N LEU A 229 6.03 9.59 18.03
CA LEU A 229 4.59 9.79 18.01
C LEU A 229 4.19 10.99 17.13
N ALA A 230 4.96 12.08 17.16
CA ALA A 230 4.76 13.22 16.26
C ALA A 230 4.99 12.86 14.78
N ARG A 231 5.99 12.01 14.49
CA ARG A 231 6.35 11.56 13.14
C ARG A 231 5.32 10.60 12.56
N TYR A 232 4.99 9.55 13.31
CA TYR A 232 4.21 8.41 12.84
C TYR A 232 2.71 8.54 13.10
N ALA A 233 2.29 9.31 14.11
CA ALA A 233 0.88 9.54 14.44
C ALA A 233 0.58 11.04 14.58
N PRO A 234 0.76 11.85 13.51
CA PRO A 234 0.64 13.30 13.59
C PRO A 234 -0.77 13.77 14.03
N VAL A 235 -1.82 13.06 13.63
CA VAL A 235 -3.23 13.30 14.01
C VAL A 235 -3.62 12.57 15.32
N GLY A 236 -2.63 12.09 16.08
CA GLY A 236 -2.82 11.44 17.38
C GLY A 236 -3.21 12.41 18.50
N ALA A 237 -2.90 12.08 19.75
CA ALA A 237 -3.27 12.91 20.91
C ALA A 237 -2.83 14.38 20.77
N ASP A 238 -3.61 15.31 21.32
CA ASP A 238 -3.36 16.76 21.24
C ASP A 238 -2.07 17.16 21.97
N LYS A 239 -1.82 16.56 23.13
CA LYS A 239 -0.61 16.77 23.94
C LYS A 239 0.41 15.67 23.62
N LYS A 240 1.39 16.01 22.79
CA LYS A 240 2.33 15.02 22.22
C LYS A 240 3.25 14.39 23.26
N GLU A 241 3.54 15.06 24.36
CA GLU A 241 4.39 14.55 25.45
C GLU A 241 3.61 13.91 26.61
N ASP A 242 2.27 13.97 26.60
CA ASP A 242 1.43 13.51 27.71
C ASP A 242 1.07 12.02 27.54
N ALA A 243 1.71 11.16 28.34
CA ALA A 243 1.48 9.72 28.29
C ALA A 243 0.02 9.32 28.57
N MET A 244 -0.69 10.04 29.46
CA MET A 244 -2.09 9.74 29.77
C MET A 244 -3.01 10.12 28.61
N ALA A 245 -2.73 11.26 27.96
CA ALA A 245 -3.47 11.67 26.76
C ALA A 245 -3.31 10.65 25.63
N TRP A 246 -2.09 10.12 25.44
CA TRP A 246 -1.83 9.08 24.44
C TRP A 246 -2.45 7.73 24.79
N GLU A 247 -2.42 7.32 26.06
CA GLU A 247 -3.08 6.09 26.50
C GLU A 247 -4.58 6.13 26.20
N LYS A 248 -5.26 7.20 26.62
CA LYS A 248 -6.68 7.40 26.32
C LYS A 248 -6.96 7.40 24.82
N TRP A 249 -6.17 8.14 24.04
CA TRP A 249 -6.34 8.16 22.59
C TRP A 249 -6.12 6.77 21.96
N PHE A 250 -5.12 6.03 22.42
CA PHE A 250 -4.83 4.70 21.91
C PHE A 250 -5.96 3.72 22.24
N GLU A 251 -6.45 3.69 23.47
CA GLU A 251 -7.59 2.85 23.88
C GLU A 251 -8.84 3.13 23.03
N GLU A 252 -9.15 4.40 22.80
CA GLU A 252 -10.31 4.82 22.00
C GLU A 252 -10.19 4.48 20.51
N ASN A 253 -8.96 4.43 19.97
CA ASN A 253 -8.73 4.30 18.53
C ASN A 253 -8.16 2.95 18.09
N ARG A 254 -7.63 2.13 19.01
CA ARG A 254 -6.92 0.87 18.71
C ARG A 254 -7.61 -0.03 17.68
N PRO A 255 -8.94 -0.27 17.73
CA PRO A 255 -9.62 -1.12 16.74
C PRO A 255 -9.63 -0.52 15.32
N TYR A 256 -9.42 0.79 15.21
CA TYR A 256 -9.57 1.56 13.98
C TYR A 256 -8.23 1.96 13.35
N LEU A 257 -7.11 1.62 13.98
CA LEU A 257 -5.77 1.98 13.53
C LEU A 257 -5.25 1.06 12.41
N PHE A 258 -4.56 1.66 11.45
CA PHE A 258 -3.74 0.95 10.46
C PHE A 258 -2.52 1.78 10.09
N PHE A 259 -1.45 1.12 9.65
CA PHE A 259 -0.22 1.75 9.19
C PHE A 259 -0.14 1.70 7.66
N SER A 260 0.44 2.73 7.03
CA SER A 260 0.65 2.74 5.59
C SER A 260 2.04 3.28 5.23
N ASP A 261 2.85 2.44 4.59
CA ASP A 261 4.12 2.88 3.97
C ASP A 261 3.85 3.90 2.87
N GLN A 262 2.84 3.62 2.02
CA GLN A 262 2.43 4.49 0.92
C GLN A 262 1.83 5.80 1.44
N GLY A 263 1.12 5.77 2.58
CA GLY A 263 0.65 6.96 3.29
C GLY A 263 1.73 7.63 4.13
N ASP A 264 2.87 8.00 3.54
CA ASP A 264 3.98 8.70 4.21
C ASP A 264 4.53 7.99 5.47
N TYR A 265 4.46 6.65 5.54
CA TYR A 265 4.89 5.88 6.71
C TYR A 265 4.19 6.34 7.99
N ARG A 266 2.86 6.35 8.00
CA ARG A 266 2.07 6.85 9.16
C ARG A 266 1.00 5.87 9.60
N TRP A 267 0.64 6.03 10.87
CA TRP A 267 -0.59 5.52 11.46
C TRP A 267 -1.76 6.44 11.17
N TYR A 268 -2.86 5.82 10.74
CA TYR A 268 -4.12 6.46 10.45
C TYR A 268 -5.22 5.85 11.30
N VAL A 269 -6.21 6.67 11.68
CA VAL A 269 -7.50 6.21 12.16
C VAL A 269 -8.43 6.09 10.97
N ASP A 270 -9.01 4.92 10.73
CA ASP A 270 -10.05 4.77 9.71
C ASP A 270 -11.34 5.48 10.20
N PRO A 271 -11.72 6.61 9.59
CA PRO A 271 -12.83 7.40 10.08
C PRO A 271 -14.18 6.73 9.83
N LEU A 272 -14.30 5.90 8.80
CA LEU A 272 -15.55 5.19 8.49
C LEU A 272 -15.75 4.04 9.48
N ALA A 273 -14.70 3.25 9.72
CA ALA A 273 -14.69 2.17 10.70
C ALA A 273 -15.05 2.70 12.10
N LYS A 274 -14.40 3.78 12.54
CA LYS A 274 -14.69 4.43 13.82
C LYS A 274 -16.14 4.90 13.93
N ARG A 275 -16.66 5.60 12.90
CA ARG A 275 -18.07 6.07 12.90
C ARG A 275 -19.07 4.92 12.95
N ARG A 276 -18.77 3.78 12.31
CA ARG A 276 -19.65 2.61 12.28
C ARG A 276 -19.47 1.68 13.49
N GLY A 277 -18.47 1.91 14.32
CA GLY A 277 -18.15 1.04 15.45
C GLY A 277 -17.63 -0.35 15.04
N VAL A 278 -17.17 -0.50 13.79
CA VAL A 278 -16.65 -1.77 13.26
C VAL A 278 -15.12 -1.67 13.18
N PRO A 279 -14.35 -2.63 13.71
CA PRO A 279 -12.89 -2.62 13.60
C PRO A 279 -12.41 -2.47 12.16
N THR A 280 -11.33 -1.71 11.94
CA THR A 280 -10.80 -1.43 10.60
C THR A 280 -10.56 -2.71 9.84
N LYS A 281 -9.96 -3.74 10.46
CA LYS A 281 -9.64 -5.02 9.80
C LYS A 281 -10.87 -5.78 9.30
N GLU A 282 -12.04 -5.56 9.89
CA GLU A 282 -13.29 -6.24 9.55
C GLU A 282 -14.11 -5.47 8.50
N LEU A 283 -13.93 -4.15 8.43
CA LEU A 283 -14.64 -3.30 7.49
C LEU A 283 -13.89 -3.26 6.14
N ARG A 284 -14.20 -4.19 5.23
CA ARG A 284 -13.58 -4.34 3.90
C ARG A 284 -14.59 -4.44 2.77
N GLY A 285 -14.13 -4.11 1.55
CA GLY A 285 -14.90 -4.28 0.32
C GLY A 285 -16.31 -3.72 0.42
N LEU A 286 -17.31 -4.52 0.04
CA LEU A 286 -18.71 -4.11 0.03
C LEU A 286 -19.27 -3.69 1.40
N ALA A 287 -18.71 -4.18 2.51
CA ALA A 287 -19.14 -3.76 3.85
C ALA A 287 -18.90 -2.25 4.11
N ARG A 288 -18.03 -1.61 3.30
CA ARG A 288 -17.74 -0.17 3.35
C ARG A 288 -18.75 0.66 2.55
N ALA A 289 -19.56 0.05 1.69
CA ALA A 289 -20.56 0.77 0.91
C ALA A 289 -21.57 1.49 1.84
N SER A 290 -22.03 2.66 1.43
CA SER A 290 -23.12 3.41 2.09
C SER A 290 -24.46 3.19 1.42
N ARG A 291 -24.47 2.53 0.25
CA ARG A 291 -25.67 2.18 -0.51
C ARG A 291 -25.69 0.68 -0.85
N PRO A 292 -26.88 0.08 -0.92
CA PRO A 292 -27.05 -1.30 -1.37
C PRO A 292 -26.64 -1.51 -2.83
#